data_AF-A0A7F5R1S2-F1
#
_entry.id   AF-A0A7F5R1S2-F1
#
_cell.length_a   1.000
_cell.length_b   1.000
_cell.length_c   1.000
_cell.angle_alpha   90.00
_cell.angle_beta   90.00
_cell.angle_gamma   90.00
#
_symmetry.space_group_name_H-M   'P 1'
#
loop_
_entity.id
_entity.type
_entity.pdbx_description
1 polymer ?
#
loop_
_entity_poly.entity_id
_entity_poly.type
_entity_poly.pdbx_seq_one_letter_code
_entity_poly.pdbx_strand_id
1 'polypeptide(L)' 'MTRYVDNFHTGGINTMEAVVNLTVKDLTELGITLVGHQKKIMNSVQSIRAQIRVNGPEGFLV' A
#
# COMPACT_ATOMS: atom_id res chain seq x y z
N MET A 1 11.58 -7.30 -1.00
CA MET A 1 10.69 -6.13 -0.80
C MET A 1 11.35 -5.07 0.08
N THR A 2 12.25 -5.42 1.00
CA THR A 2 13.05 -4.48 1.83
C THR A 2 13.87 -3.46 1.03
N ARG A 3 14.31 -3.81 -0.18
CA ARG A 3 15.04 -2.89 -1.08
C ARG A 3 14.26 -1.63 -1.52
N TYR A 4 12.96 -1.54 -1.21
CA TYR A 4 12.12 -0.39 -1.54
C TYR A 4 11.89 0.54 -0.35
N VAL A 5 12.44 0.25 0.83
CA VAL A 5 12.22 1.06 2.05
C VAL A 5 12.57 2.53 1.80
N ASP A 6 13.73 2.80 1.22
CA ASP A 6 14.16 4.17 0.93
C ASP A 6 13.28 4.85 -0.13
N ASN A 7 12.79 4.11 -1.13
CA ASN A 7 11.84 4.61 -2.12
C ASN A 7 10.55 5.09 -1.45
N PHE A 8 9.97 4.26 -0.57
CA PHE A 8 8.76 4.61 0.17
C PHE A 8 9.00 5.81 1.10
N HIS A 9 10.12 5.82 1.83
CA HIS A 9 10.45 6.92 2.74
C HIS A 9 10.63 8.25 1.97
N THR A 10 11.41 8.23 0.90
CA THR A 10 11.68 9.41 0.04
C THR A 10 10.42 9.87 -0.69
N GLY A 11 9.53 8.95 -1.05
CA GLY A 11 8.23 9.23 -1.65
C GLY A 11 7.16 9.70 -0.68
N GLY A 12 7.48 9.93 0.59
CA GLY A 12 6.51 10.37 1.60
C GLY A 12 5.52 9.29 2.04
N ILE A 13 5.74 8.02 1.66
CA ILE A 13 4.88 6.89 2.04
C ILE A 13 5.36 6.32 3.38
N ASN A 14 5.17 7.11 4.44
CA ASN A 14 5.64 6.82 5.79
C ASN A 14 4.50 6.72 6.83
N THR A 15 3.23 6.77 6.39
CA THR A 15 2.04 6.57 7.22
C THR A 15 1.14 5.48 6.65
N MET A 16 0.29 4.89 7.50
CA MET A 16 -0.72 3.95 7.02
C MET A 16 -1.74 4.59 6.09
N GLU A 17 -2.08 5.87 6.31
CA GLU A 17 -2.94 6.65 5.42
C GLU A 17 -2.36 6.77 4.01
N ALA A 18 -1.05 7.04 3.89
CA ALA A 18 -0.38 7.05 2.59
C ALA A 18 -0.39 5.66 1.93
N VAL A 19 -0.12 4.60 2.71
CA VAL A 19 -0.11 3.21 2.20
C VAL A 19 -1.48 2.80 1.66
N VAL A 20 -2.57 3.13 2.35
CA VAL A 20 -3.92 2.77 1.88
C VAL A 20 -4.37 3.57 0.67
N ASN A 21 -3.69 4.64 0.29
CA ASN A 21 -3.99 5.42 -0.90
C ASN A 21 -3.11 5.07 -2.11
N LEU A 22 -2.10 4.21 -1.92
CA LEU A 22 -1.19 3.79 -3.00
C LEU A 22 -1.93 3.21 -4.22
N THR A 23 -1.42 3.60 -5.39
CA THR A 23 -1.79 3.08 -6.71
C THR A 23 -0.57 2.47 -7.41
N VAL A 24 -0.82 1.72 -8.49
CA VAL A 24 0.25 1.18 -9.34
C VAL A 24 1.07 2.30 -10.02
N LYS A 25 0.44 3.44 -10.32
CA LYS A 25 1.11 4.63 -10.86
C LYS A 25 2.14 5.15 -9.87
N ASP A 26 1.76 5.28 -8.60
CA ASP A 26 2.67 5.74 -7.54
C ASP A 26 3.85 4.77 -7.39
N LEU A 27 3.61 3.46 -7.42
CA LEU A 27 4.71 2.48 -7.39
C LEU A 27 5.68 2.67 -8.57
N THR A 28 5.18 3.01 -9.75
CA THR A 28 6.02 3.30 -10.92
C THR A 28 6.84 4.57 -10.71
N GLU A 29 6.25 5.63 -10.17
CA GLU A 29 6.92 6.90 -9.85
C GLU A 29 7.98 6.73 -8.74
N LEU A 30 7.76 5.80 -7.80
CA LEU A 30 8.74 5.39 -6.79
C LEU A 30 9.89 4.54 -7.36
N GLY A 31 9.91 4.24 -8.66
CA GLY A 31 10.93 3.41 -9.31
C GLY A 31 10.70 1.90 -9.16
N ILE A 32 9.51 1.48 -8.73
CA ILE A 32 9.11 0.07 -8.61
C ILE A 32 8.41 -0.35 -9.90
N THR A 33 9.19 -0.70 -10.92
CA THR A 33 8.68 -0.98 -12.27
C THR A 33 8.44 -2.46 -12.57
N LEU A 34 9.00 -3.36 -11.76
CA LEU A 34 8.78 -4.81 -11.94
C LEU A 34 7.33 -5.17 -11.59
N VAL A 35 6.56 -5.61 -12.60
CA VAL A 35 5.12 -5.95 -12.45
C VAL A 35 4.88 -6.96 -11.33
N GLY A 36 5.73 -7.97 -11.19
CA GLY A 36 5.62 -8.95 -10.10
C GLY A 36 5.75 -8.32 -8.70
N HIS A 37 6.58 -7.28 -8.57
CA HIS A 37 6.75 -6.56 -7.31
C HIS A 37 5.59 -5.60 -7.06
N GLN A 38 5.13 -4.88 -8.09
CA GLN A 38 3.94 -4.03 -8.00
C GLN A 38 2.73 -4.85 -7.54
N LYS A 39 2.50 -6.02 -8.15
CA LYS A 39 1.43 -6.94 -7.76
C LYS A 39 1.56 -7.40 -6.30
N LYS A 40 2.76 -7.78 -5.86
CA LYS A 40 3.00 -8.22 -4.48
C LYS A 40 2.69 -7.11 -3.46
N ILE A 41 3.10 -5.88 -3.75
CA ILE A 41 2.84 -4.71 -2.89
C ILE A 41 1.34 -4.40 -2.87
N MET A 42 0.71 -4.31 -4.04
CA MET A 42 -0.72 -3.98 -4.14
C MET A 42 -1.61 -5.03 -3.46
N ASN A 43 -1.26 -6.32 -3.52
CA ASN A 43 -1.98 -7.34 -2.77
C ASN A 43 -1.93 -7.07 -1.25
N SER A 44 -0.76 -6.70 -0.72
CA SER A 44 -0.64 -6.32 0.70
C SER A 44 -1.45 -5.07 1.04
N VAL A 45 -1.44 -4.06 0.17
CA VAL A 45 -2.24 -2.84 0.33
C VAL A 45 -3.74 -3.17 0.36
N GLN A 46 -4.22 -4.06 -0.50
CA GLN A 46 -5.62 -4.48 -0.49
C GLN A 46 -6.00 -5.24 0.79
N SER A 47 -5.12 -6.12 1.30
CA SER A 47 -5.33 -6.78 2.58
C SER A 47 -5.43 -5.78 3.74
N ILE A 48 -4.56 -4.77 3.76
CA ILE A 48 -4.60 -3.69 4.77
C ILE A 48 -5.91 -2.90 4.68
N ARG A 49 -6.34 -2.52 3.46
CA ARG A 49 -7.62 -1.83 3.23
C ARG A 49 -8.81 -2.64 3.74
N ALA A 50 -8.81 -3.95 3.49
CA ALA A 50 -9.86 -4.83 3.98
C ALA A 50 -9.88 -4.89 5.52
N GLN A 51 -8.72 -5.01 6.17
CA GLN A 51 -8.61 -5.00 7.63
C GLN A 51 -9.11 -3.68 8.23
N ILE A 52 -8.80 -2.53 7.63
CA ILE A 52 -9.28 -1.23 8.12
C ILE A 52 -10.80 -1.11 7.99
N ARG A 53 -11.39 -1.62 6.90
CA ARG A 53 -12.85 -1.66 6.74
C ARG A 53 -13.52 -2.52 7.83
N VAL A 54 -12.95 -3.69 8.14
CA VAL A 54 -13.45 -4.58 9.21
C VAL A 54 -13.32 -3.95 10.60
N ASN A 55 -12.27 -3.16 10.86
CA ASN A 55 -12.06 -2.50 12.14
C ASN A 55 -12.66 -1.09 12.22
N GLY A 56 -13.31 -0.61 11.16
CA GLY A 56 -13.99 0.68 11.11
C GLY A 56 -15.37 0.64 11.76
N PRO A 57 -16.04 1.79 11.92
CA PRO A 57 -17.37 1.87 12.56
C PRO A 57 -18.45 1.02 11.87
N GLU A 58 -18.24 0.64 10.60
CA GLU A 58 -19.15 -0.22 9.83
C GLU A 58 -18.94 -1.72 10.10
N GLY A 59 -17.84 -2.11 10.77
CA GLY A 59 -17.51 -3.50 11.10
C GLY A 59 -18.38 -4.13 12.19
N PHE A 60 -19.29 -3.36 12.79
CA PHE A 60 -20.24 -3.83 13.81
C PHE A 60 -21.60 -4.29 13.23
N LEU A 61 -21.82 -4.14 11.92
CA LEU A 61 -23.11 -4.44 11.27
C LEU A 61 -23.09 -5.72 10.43
N VAL A 62 -22.45 -6.79 10.91
CA VAL A 62 -22.63 -8.15 10.37
C VAL A 62 -22.97 -9.13 11.48
#